data_AF-A0AAJ0LUS9-F1
#
_entry.id   AF-A0AAJ0LUS9-F1
#
_cell.length_a   1.000
_cell.length_b   1.000
_cell.length_c   1.000
_cell.angle_alpha   90.00
_cell.angle_beta   90.00
_cell.angle_gamma   90.00
#
_symmetry.space_group_name_H-M   'P 1'
#
loop_
_entity.id
_entity.type
_entity.pdbx_description
1 polymer ?
#
loop_
_entity_poly.entity_id
_entity_poly.type
_entity_poly.pdbx_seq_one_letter_code
_entity_poly.pdbx_strand_id
1 'polypeptide(L)'
;MASLIKVSRDFGSDGDMCATAMETMDGGNCKVSVECNDGIKNEYNDWNVYYVGGRQYFTDDRIGPFSVTFSQKDGGGEGLTNPILQLEYVNSDLEFDVASLAHYYQDDKLDCEKGITPLNCANGPFICEYGDMGNSYIWDSRSKKWICGMPKIGLGGAEDTGLDSNAPTPLGYAPGTCWVHVTQYQKPDPSVDSYSLEVTIYDANENAIGSTGGIVSSAEPVSVYSALPWVLVVSTGGVDDDPVAFAYSDQLWDSNNQEHQSNFGAYDSGNRDGDTAFAC
;
A
#
# COMPACT_ATOMS: atom_id res chain seq x y z
N MET A 1 15.00 12.53 -13.49
CA MET A 1 14.40 13.48 -12.54
C MET A 1 13.22 12.74 -11.92
N ALA A 2 13.40 12.19 -10.73
CA ALA A 2 12.32 11.56 -9.99
C ALA A 2 11.37 12.67 -9.50
N SER A 3 10.07 12.46 -9.65
CA SER A 3 9.03 13.37 -9.15
C SER A 3 9.20 13.53 -7.64
N LEU A 4 9.06 14.76 -7.15
CA LEU A 4 9.25 15.09 -5.74
C LEU A 4 8.06 14.60 -4.92
N ILE A 5 8.41 13.91 -3.85
CA ILE A 5 7.56 13.02 -3.07
C ILE A 5 6.85 13.81 -1.94
N LYS A 6 5.56 13.61 -1.70
CA LYS A 6 4.82 14.20 -0.55
C LYS A 6 4.48 13.11 0.47
N VAL A 7 5.06 13.19 1.67
CA VAL A 7 4.68 12.33 2.81
C VAL A 7 4.17 13.21 3.95
N SER A 8 3.01 12.87 4.50
CA SER A 8 2.48 13.50 5.72
C SER A 8 3.44 13.25 6.90
N ARG A 9 3.75 14.30 7.67
CA ARG A 9 4.66 14.24 8.84
C ARG A 9 4.10 13.46 10.02
N ASP A 10 2.81 13.16 10.01
CA ASP A 10 2.15 12.45 11.10
C ASP A 10 1.71 11.08 10.56
N PHE A 11 2.68 10.16 10.54
CA PHE A 11 2.50 8.78 10.09
C PHE A 11 1.36 8.06 10.83
N GLY A 12 1.03 8.50 12.05
CA GLY A 12 -0.10 7.98 12.83
C GLY A 12 -1.46 8.54 12.40
N SER A 13 -1.47 9.71 11.77
CA SER A 13 -2.69 10.34 11.22
C SER A 13 -2.97 9.95 9.76
N ASP A 14 -1.95 9.51 9.04
CA ASP A 14 -2.07 9.03 7.67
C ASP A 14 -2.65 7.60 7.68
N GLY A 15 -3.79 7.43 7.00
CA GLY A 15 -4.57 6.19 6.99
C GLY A 15 -3.78 4.98 6.52
N ASP A 16 -2.82 5.24 5.63
CA ASP A 16 -2.20 4.24 4.78
C ASP A 16 -0.73 3.99 5.16
N MET A 17 -0.26 4.61 6.25
CA MET A 17 1.12 4.52 6.71
C MET A 17 1.23 3.90 8.10
N CYS A 18 2.43 3.41 8.39
CA CYS A 18 2.87 2.91 9.69
C CYS A 18 4.24 3.50 10.04
N ALA A 19 4.46 3.90 11.27
CA ALA A 19 5.75 4.31 11.80
C ALA A 19 6.58 3.09 12.23
N THR A 20 7.68 2.84 11.54
CA THR A 20 8.71 1.88 11.94
C THR A 20 9.81 2.60 12.72
N ALA A 21 9.87 2.37 14.02
CA ALA A 21 10.94 2.90 14.88
C ALA A 21 12.07 1.88 15.03
N MET A 22 13.31 2.35 14.88
CA MET A 22 14.54 1.59 15.09
C MET A 22 15.32 2.27 16.21
N GLU A 23 15.62 1.54 17.27
CA GLU A 23 16.30 2.05 18.46
C GLU A 23 17.55 1.23 18.75
N THR A 24 18.62 1.90 19.18
CA THR A 24 19.82 1.25 19.73
C THR A 24 20.21 1.90 21.04
N MET A 25 20.63 1.11 22.01
CA MET A 25 21.19 1.61 23.27
C MET A 25 22.48 0.87 23.61
N ASP A 26 23.51 1.63 23.96
CA ASP A 26 24.83 1.13 24.39
C ASP A 26 25.46 0.13 23.39
N GLY A 27 25.08 0.21 22.11
CA GLY A 27 25.69 -0.55 21.02
C GLY A 27 25.32 -2.03 20.98
N GLY A 28 24.40 -2.47 21.84
CA GLY A 28 24.01 -3.88 21.96
C GLY A 28 22.52 -4.13 22.23
N ASN A 29 21.74 -3.10 22.58
CA ASN A 29 20.29 -3.25 22.83
C ASN A 29 19.51 -2.63 21.67
N CYS A 30 19.26 -3.41 20.63
CA CYS A 30 18.50 -2.97 19.48
C CYS A 30 17.02 -3.31 19.66
N LYS A 31 16.14 -2.37 19.32
CA LYS A 31 14.69 -2.59 19.29
C LYS A 31 14.13 -2.10 17.97
N VAL A 32 13.15 -2.80 17.45
CA VAL A 32 12.31 -2.34 16.36
C VAL A 32 10.88 -2.34 16.83
N SER A 33 10.09 -1.36 16.39
CA SER A 33 8.65 -1.37 16.60
C SER A 33 7.93 -0.80 15.39
N VAL A 34 6.70 -1.27 15.17
CA VAL A 34 5.82 -0.81 14.10
C VAL A 34 4.51 -0.34 14.74
N GLU A 35 4.16 0.92 14.53
CA GLU A 35 2.93 1.54 15.02
C GLU A 35 2.15 2.11 13.84
N CYS A 36 0.88 1.74 13.69
CA CYS A 36 0.03 2.23 12.61
C CYS A 36 -1.11 3.08 13.20
N ASN A 37 -1.95 3.66 12.34
CA ASN A 37 -3.13 4.45 12.74
C ASN A 37 -4.21 3.66 13.53
N ASP A 38 -4.07 2.34 13.64
CA ASP A 38 -4.92 1.48 14.48
C ASP A 38 -4.65 1.66 15.99
N GLY A 39 -3.61 2.43 16.33
CA GLY A 39 -3.15 2.64 17.70
C GLY A 39 -2.44 1.42 18.29
N ILE A 40 -2.16 0.40 17.48
CA ILE A 40 -1.47 -0.82 17.89
C ILE A 40 0.01 -0.67 17.57
N LYS A 41 0.83 -0.78 18.61
CA LYS A 41 2.29 -0.83 18.50
C LYS A 41 2.80 -2.25 18.71
N ASN A 42 3.39 -2.83 17.67
CA ASN A 42 4.07 -4.11 17.73
C ASN A 42 5.56 -3.87 18.04
N GLU A 43 6.09 -4.49 19.09
CA GLU A 43 7.51 -4.41 19.46
C GLU A 43 8.24 -5.72 19.16
N TYR A 44 9.39 -5.61 18.51
CA TYR A 44 10.24 -6.71 18.10
C TYR A 44 11.55 -6.62 18.88
N ASN A 45 11.60 -7.31 20.02
CA ASN A 45 12.71 -7.24 20.98
C ASN A 45 13.74 -8.38 20.81
N ASP A 46 13.43 -9.40 20.01
CA ASP A 46 14.28 -10.58 19.81
C ASP A 46 15.34 -10.33 18.72
N TRP A 47 16.20 -9.33 18.94
CA TRP A 47 17.30 -9.03 18.05
C TRP A 47 18.52 -9.89 18.37
N ASN A 48 18.86 -10.85 17.51
CA ASN A 48 20.02 -11.72 17.72
C ASN A 48 21.26 -11.31 16.91
N VAL A 49 21.15 -10.29 16.04
CA VAL A 49 22.21 -9.78 15.19
C VAL A 49 22.67 -8.35 15.57
N TYR A 50 23.36 -8.20 16.70
CA TYR A 50 23.83 -6.90 17.24
C TYR A 50 25.28 -6.56 16.84
N TYR A 51 25.57 -6.52 15.54
CA TYR A 51 26.89 -6.11 15.02
C TYR A 51 26.77 -5.40 13.67
N VAL A 52 27.82 -4.66 13.30
CA VAL A 52 27.87 -3.91 12.03
C VAL A 52 27.75 -4.85 10.83
N GLY A 53 26.83 -4.55 9.91
CA GLY A 53 26.51 -5.37 8.74
C GLY A 53 25.62 -6.58 9.04
N GLY A 54 25.23 -6.77 10.30
CA GLY A 54 24.25 -7.77 10.68
C GLY A 54 22.84 -7.38 10.24
N ARG A 55 22.21 -8.20 9.41
CA ARG A 55 20.81 -8.03 8.97
C ARG A 55 19.89 -8.86 9.85
N GLN A 56 18.92 -8.22 10.48
CA GLN A 56 17.83 -8.86 11.22
C GLN A 56 16.55 -8.78 10.39
N TYR A 57 15.83 -9.89 10.30
CA TYR A 57 14.56 -10.00 9.59
C TYR A 57 13.40 -9.99 10.58
N PHE A 58 12.30 -9.39 10.16
CA PHE A 58 11.06 -9.23 10.91
C PHE A 58 9.87 -9.45 9.98
N THR A 59 8.69 -9.60 10.57
CA THR A 59 7.43 -9.66 9.84
C THR A 59 6.37 -8.97 10.68
N ASP A 60 5.69 -7.99 10.09
CA ASP A 60 4.49 -7.37 10.66
C ASP A 60 3.35 -7.59 9.66
N ASP A 61 2.18 -8.01 10.13
CA ASP A 61 1.04 -8.30 9.24
C ASP A 61 0.58 -7.07 8.44
N ARG A 62 0.94 -5.85 8.85
CA ARG A 62 0.50 -4.58 8.23
C ARG A 62 1.51 -4.01 7.25
N ILE A 63 2.80 -4.30 7.41
CA ILE A 63 3.88 -3.82 6.51
C ILE A 63 4.69 -4.98 5.90
N GLY A 64 4.23 -6.22 6.06
CA GLY A 64 4.86 -7.41 5.48
C GLY A 64 6.25 -7.73 6.05
N PRO A 65 7.03 -8.56 5.33
CA PRO A 65 8.41 -8.85 5.69
C PRO A 65 9.32 -7.63 5.49
N PHE A 66 10.17 -7.39 6.47
CA PHE A 66 11.16 -6.31 6.41
C PHE A 66 12.44 -6.69 7.14
N SER A 67 13.50 -5.94 6.89
CA SER A 67 14.78 -6.16 7.57
C SER A 67 15.46 -4.86 7.94
N VAL A 68 16.26 -4.91 9.01
CA VAL A 68 17.09 -3.80 9.45
C VAL A 68 18.53 -4.25 9.56
N THR A 69 19.43 -3.45 9.01
CA THR A 69 20.88 -3.64 9.08
C THR A 69 21.54 -2.37 9.60
N PHE A 70 22.38 -2.45 10.62
CA PHE A 70 23.19 -1.29 11.01
C PHE A 70 24.54 -1.31 10.28
N SER A 71 24.80 -0.29 9.46
CA SER A 71 25.99 -0.25 8.61
C SER A 71 27.22 0.35 9.30
N GLN A 72 27.06 0.99 10.46
CA GLN A 72 28.14 1.65 11.18
C GLN A 72 28.03 1.45 12.69
N LYS A 73 29.12 1.82 13.38
CA LYS A 73 29.20 1.97 14.82
C LYS A 73 29.78 3.34 15.13
N ASP A 74 29.28 4.01 16.15
CA ASP A 74 29.88 5.29 16.57
C ASP A 74 31.32 5.11 17.08
N GLY A 75 32.12 6.17 16.96
CA GLY A 75 33.54 6.16 17.30
C GLY A 75 33.84 5.91 18.79
N GLY A 76 32.84 6.05 19.66
CA GLY A 76 32.92 5.68 21.08
C GLY A 76 32.68 4.18 21.34
N GLY A 77 32.21 3.43 20.35
CA GLY A 77 31.88 2.02 20.50
C GLY A 77 30.60 1.76 21.30
N GLU A 78 29.75 2.77 21.48
CA GLU A 78 28.57 2.76 22.35
C GLU A 78 27.25 2.73 21.57
N GLY A 79 27.24 2.68 20.23
CA GLY A 79 26.00 2.62 19.47
C GLY A 79 26.17 2.03 18.07
N LEU A 80 25.32 1.09 17.68
CA LEU A 80 25.11 0.78 16.26
C LEU A 80 24.36 1.97 15.63
N THR A 81 24.81 2.40 14.46
CA THR A 81 24.31 3.59 13.75
C THR A 81 24.06 3.29 12.29
N ASN A 82 23.45 4.25 11.60
CA ASN A 82 23.15 4.17 10.17
C ASN A 82 22.34 2.93 9.83
N PRO A 83 21.10 2.84 10.38
CA PRO A 83 20.19 1.77 10.00
C PRO A 83 19.91 1.85 8.50
N ILE A 84 19.85 0.69 7.90
CA ILE A 84 19.36 0.44 6.55
C ILE A 84 18.08 -0.37 6.73
N LEU A 85 16.97 0.20 6.31
CA LEU A 85 15.67 -0.49 6.30
C LEU A 85 15.41 -1.03 4.90
N GLN A 86 14.86 -2.22 4.80
CA GLN A 86 14.43 -2.81 3.54
C GLN A 86 13.08 -3.48 3.73
N LEU A 87 12.16 -3.21 2.80
CA LEU A 87 10.81 -3.75 2.77
C LEU A 87 10.67 -4.68 1.56
N GLU A 88 10.34 -5.94 1.78
CA GLU A 88 10.28 -6.93 0.70
C GLU A 88 9.18 -6.58 -0.32
N TYR A 89 8.03 -6.12 0.17
CA TYR A 89 6.89 -5.77 -0.69
C TYR A 89 7.13 -4.49 -1.50
N VAL A 90 7.73 -3.43 -0.96
CA VAL A 90 7.96 -2.21 -1.78
C VAL A 90 8.91 -2.52 -2.93
N ASN A 91 10.08 -3.09 -2.63
CA ASN A 91 11.05 -3.59 -3.58
C ASN A 91 12.16 -4.30 -2.79
N SER A 92 12.34 -5.61 -3.00
CA SER A 92 13.33 -6.41 -2.28
C SER A 92 14.79 -5.99 -2.48
N ASP A 93 15.08 -5.17 -3.50
CA ASP A 93 16.42 -4.62 -3.79
C ASP A 93 16.58 -3.17 -3.30
N LEU A 94 15.49 -2.51 -2.87
CA LEU A 94 15.53 -1.14 -2.39
C LEU A 94 15.96 -1.10 -0.92
N GLU A 95 17.02 -0.35 -0.65
CA GLU A 95 17.55 -0.12 0.68
C GLU A 95 17.38 1.36 1.05
N PHE A 96 16.69 1.61 2.17
CA PHE A 96 16.52 2.94 2.72
C PHE A 96 17.67 3.23 3.69
N ASP A 97 18.58 4.15 3.33
CA ASP A 97 19.55 4.70 4.28
C ASP A 97 18.83 5.66 5.25
N VAL A 98 18.34 5.08 6.34
CA VAL A 98 17.48 5.76 7.31
C VAL A 98 18.19 6.95 7.95
N ALA A 99 19.48 6.84 8.25
CA ALA A 99 20.22 7.94 8.85
C ALA A 99 20.40 9.11 7.87
N SER A 100 20.71 8.84 6.61
CA SER A 100 20.81 9.88 5.59
C SER A 100 19.45 10.55 5.34
N LEU A 101 18.37 9.78 5.24
CA LEU A 101 17.01 10.32 5.09
C LEU A 101 16.59 11.20 6.28
N ALA A 102 16.86 10.73 7.51
CA ALA A 102 16.59 11.51 8.73
C ALA A 102 17.45 12.79 8.82
N HIS A 103 18.69 12.75 8.33
CA HIS A 103 19.54 13.94 8.25
C HIS A 103 18.97 14.96 7.26
N TYR A 104 18.56 14.54 6.07
CA TYR A 104 17.95 15.43 5.08
C TYR A 104 16.65 16.06 5.60
N TYR A 105 15.83 15.29 6.31
CA TYR A 105 14.63 15.82 6.97
C TYR A 105 14.99 16.92 7.98
N GLN A 106 16.00 16.69 8.81
CA GLN A 106 16.41 17.65 9.84
C GLN A 106 16.94 18.95 9.21
N ASP A 107 17.70 18.86 8.12
CA ASP A 107 18.22 20.02 7.41
C ASP A 107 17.08 20.84 6.77
N ASP A 108 16.13 20.18 6.09
CA ASP A 108 14.98 20.85 5.48
C ASP A 108 14.06 21.49 6.53
N LYS A 109 13.84 20.81 7.67
CA LYS A 109 13.12 21.37 8.81
C LYS A 109 13.79 22.64 9.33
N LEU A 110 15.11 22.67 9.44
CA LEU A 110 15.85 23.85 9.91
C LEU A 110 15.78 25.01 8.90
N ASP A 111 15.86 24.72 7.60
CA ASP A 111 15.75 25.75 6.56
C ASP A 111 14.34 26.32 6.46
N CYS A 112 13.33 25.48 6.69
CA CYS A 112 11.95 25.89 6.85
C CYS A 112 11.76 26.85 8.02
N GLU A 113 12.25 26.48 9.21
CA GLU A 113 12.11 27.31 10.42
C GLU A 113 12.76 28.69 10.25
N LYS A 114 13.77 28.79 9.39
CA LYS A 114 14.45 30.04 9.01
C LYS A 114 13.76 30.80 7.88
N GLY A 115 12.70 30.26 7.28
CA GLY A 115 11.99 30.85 6.14
C GLY A 115 12.82 30.91 4.86
N ILE A 116 13.81 30.02 4.71
CA ILE A 116 14.73 29.98 3.56
C ILE A 116 14.08 29.25 2.38
N THR A 117 13.24 28.24 2.64
CA THR A 117 12.53 27.45 1.61
C THR A 117 11.09 27.96 1.37
N PRO A 118 10.57 27.88 0.13
CA PRO A 118 9.24 28.39 -0.21
C PRO A 118 8.12 27.59 0.44
N LEU A 119 7.41 28.22 1.38
CA LEU A 119 6.06 28.02 1.98
C LEU A 119 5.51 26.60 2.30
N ASN A 120 6.09 25.51 1.84
CA ASN A 120 5.56 24.15 2.01
C ASN A 120 6.63 23.22 2.59
N CYS A 121 7.11 23.56 3.78
CA CYS A 121 8.04 22.73 4.54
C CYS A 121 7.52 21.33 4.88
N ALA A 122 6.20 21.11 4.72
CA ALA A 122 5.57 19.83 4.91
C ALA A 122 5.77 18.87 3.73
N ASN A 123 6.30 19.33 2.60
CA ASN A 123 6.28 18.59 1.33
C ASN A 123 7.68 18.11 0.93
N GLY A 124 8.28 17.29 1.78
CA GLY A 124 9.52 16.62 1.46
C GLY A 124 9.35 15.10 1.42
N PRO A 125 10.24 14.35 0.71
CA PRO A 125 10.22 12.89 0.61
C PRO A 125 10.56 12.13 1.91
N PHE A 126 10.34 12.74 3.06
CA PHE A 126 11.02 12.35 4.28
C PHE A 126 10.26 11.21 4.95
N ILE A 127 10.52 10.04 4.40
CA ILE A 127 10.11 8.75 4.94
C ILE A 127 10.71 8.55 6.33
N CYS A 128 11.84 9.19 6.68
CA CYS A 128 12.53 8.99 7.95
C CYS A 128 12.88 10.30 8.67
N GLU A 129 12.83 10.26 10.01
CA GLU A 129 13.28 11.31 10.91
C GLU A 129 14.00 10.75 12.14
N TYR A 130 14.71 11.61 12.87
CA TYR A 130 15.22 11.25 14.19
C TYR A 130 14.07 11.21 15.19
N GLY A 131 13.94 10.12 15.92
CA GLY A 131 12.93 10.02 16.97
C GLY A 131 13.30 10.87 18.19
N ASP A 132 12.28 11.22 18.97
CA ASP A 132 12.48 11.97 20.22
C ASP A 132 13.35 11.16 21.20
N MET A 133 14.41 11.80 21.70
CA MET A 133 15.34 11.28 22.71
C MET A 133 15.38 12.22 23.94
N GLY A 134 14.37 13.06 24.12
CA GLY A 134 14.33 14.10 25.15
C GLY A 134 15.30 15.25 24.83
N ASN A 135 16.10 15.66 25.82
CA ASN A 135 16.98 16.84 25.70
C ASN A 135 18.35 16.56 25.02
N SER A 136 18.52 15.40 24.39
CA SER A 136 19.80 15.00 23.78
C SER A 136 19.70 14.85 22.26
N TYR A 137 20.72 15.31 21.55
CA TYR A 137 20.89 15.03 20.13
C TYR A 137 21.33 13.58 19.92
N ILE A 138 21.02 13.01 18.74
CA ILE A 138 21.30 11.60 18.44
C ILE A 138 22.81 11.26 18.48
N TRP A 139 23.64 12.25 18.20
CA TRP A 139 25.11 12.13 18.22
C TRP A 139 25.67 12.06 19.64
N ASP A 140 25.03 12.76 20.58
CA ASP A 140 25.47 12.88 21.97
C ASP A 140 24.80 11.83 22.88
N SER A 141 23.74 11.20 22.39
CA SER A 141 22.97 10.22 23.14
C SER A 141 23.53 8.80 22.98
N ARG A 142 23.56 8.08 24.11
CA ARG A 142 23.81 6.63 24.17
C ARG A 142 22.61 5.82 23.66
N SER A 143 21.44 6.44 23.63
CA SER A 143 20.21 5.90 23.03
C SER A 143 19.97 6.61 21.71
N LYS A 144 19.90 5.87 20.61
CA LYS A 144 19.69 6.41 19.27
C LYS A 144 18.37 5.89 18.74
N LYS A 145 17.56 6.77 18.16
CA LYS A 145 16.24 6.43 17.63
C LYS A 145 16.03 7.05 16.26
N TRP A 146 15.57 6.23 15.33
CA TRP A 146 15.08 6.65 14.03
C TRP A 146 13.64 6.20 13.88
N ILE A 147 12.81 7.00 13.23
CA ILE A 147 11.43 6.66 12.92
C ILE A 147 11.27 6.84 11.43
N CYS A 148 10.66 5.86 10.76
CA CYS A 148 10.32 5.99 9.37
C CYS A 148 8.87 5.59 9.07
N GLY A 149 8.16 6.37 8.27
CA GLY A 149 6.84 6.04 7.76
C GLY A 149 6.91 5.08 6.58
N MET A 150 6.32 3.90 6.73
CA MET A 150 6.21 2.89 5.69
C MET A 150 4.76 2.75 5.26
N PRO A 151 4.46 2.59 3.96
CA PRO A 151 3.10 2.32 3.54
C PRO A 151 2.64 0.96 4.06
N LYS A 152 1.36 0.78 4.32
CA LYS A 152 0.81 -0.55 4.62
C LYS A 152 0.84 -1.43 3.38
N ILE A 153 0.94 -2.75 3.57
CA ILE A 153 0.80 -3.69 2.47
C ILE A 153 -0.58 -3.54 1.83
N GLY A 154 -0.65 -3.56 0.50
CA GLY A 154 -1.92 -3.49 -0.22
C GLY A 154 -2.68 -2.18 -0.03
N LEU A 155 -2.02 -1.11 0.43
CA LEU A 155 -2.53 0.25 0.30
C LEU A 155 -1.52 1.01 -0.52
N GLY A 156 -1.92 1.66 -1.61
CA GLY A 156 -1.01 2.50 -2.38
C GLY A 156 -0.41 3.53 -1.44
N GLY A 157 0.91 3.52 -1.26
CA GLY A 157 1.58 4.62 -0.59
C GLY A 157 1.15 5.88 -1.33
N ALA A 158 0.70 6.92 -0.59
CA ALA A 158 0.06 8.11 -1.16
C ALA A 158 0.69 8.44 -2.51
N GLU A 159 -0.07 8.54 -3.61
CA GLU A 159 0.44 8.52 -5.00
C GLU A 159 1.67 9.41 -5.25
N ASP A 160 1.82 10.44 -4.42
CA ASP A 160 2.95 11.33 -4.33
C ASP A 160 4.18 10.75 -3.60
N THR A 161 4.25 9.52 -3.11
CA THR A 161 5.36 9.03 -2.27
C THR A 161 6.46 8.33 -3.07
N GLY A 162 6.17 7.93 -4.31
CA GLY A 162 7.08 7.06 -5.09
C GLY A 162 7.43 5.73 -4.40
N LEU A 163 6.84 5.46 -3.23
CA LEU A 163 6.83 4.18 -2.54
C LEU A 163 5.57 3.48 -2.98
N ASP A 164 5.65 2.88 -4.15
CA ASP A 164 4.52 2.10 -4.63
C ASP A 164 4.48 0.76 -3.88
N SER A 165 3.61 0.68 -2.87
CA SER A 165 3.25 -0.55 -2.17
C SER A 165 2.18 -1.36 -2.88
N ASN A 166 1.86 -1.04 -4.14
CA ASN A 166 1.05 -1.86 -5.06
C ASN A 166 1.72 -3.19 -5.43
N ALA A 167 2.85 -3.53 -4.82
CA ALA A 167 3.29 -4.90 -4.87
C ALA A 167 2.19 -5.81 -4.33
N PRO A 168 1.86 -6.88 -5.07
CA PRO A 168 0.88 -7.84 -4.61
C PRO A 168 1.24 -8.28 -3.19
N THR A 169 0.25 -8.30 -2.28
CA THR A 169 0.44 -8.98 -0.99
C THR A 169 0.89 -10.43 -1.26
N PRO A 170 1.35 -11.20 -0.26
CA PRO A 170 1.61 -12.63 -0.48
C PRO A 170 0.42 -13.41 -1.10
N LEU A 171 -0.81 -12.85 -1.02
CA LEU A 171 -2.02 -13.39 -1.64
C LEU A 171 -2.21 -12.98 -3.11
N GLY A 172 -1.46 -12.01 -3.62
CA GLY A 172 -1.52 -11.56 -5.00
C GLY A 172 -2.43 -10.34 -5.26
N TYR A 173 -3.01 -9.72 -4.22
CA TYR A 173 -3.92 -8.57 -4.36
C TYR A 173 -3.98 -7.67 -3.11
N ALA A 174 -4.45 -6.43 -3.25
CA ALA A 174 -4.77 -5.51 -2.15
C ALA A 174 -6.19 -5.71 -1.57
N PRO A 175 -6.34 -6.05 -0.27
CA PRO A 175 -7.66 -6.16 0.36
C PRO A 175 -8.29 -4.78 0.59
N GLY A 176 -9.62 -4.71 0.64
CA GLY A 176 -10.41 -3.50 0.85
C GLY A 176 -11.62 -3.45 -0.09
N THR A 177 -11.83 -2.29 -0.70
CA THR A 177 -12.89 -2.11 -1.69
C THR A 177 -12.33 -2.43 -3.07
N CYS A 178 -12.56 -3.64 -3.57
CA CYS A 178 -12.27 -3.99 -4.96
C CYS A 178 -13.31 -3.37 -5.90
N TRP A 179 -12.92 -3.24 -7.17
CA TRP A 179 -13.81 -2.80 -8.25
C TRP A 179 -13.93 -3.85 -9.34
N VAL A 180 -15.11 -3.94 -9.94
CA VAL A 180 -15.35 -4.72 -11.15
C VAL A 180 -15.78 -3.74 -12.23
N HIS A 181 -15.00 -3.71 -13.31
CA HIS A 181 -15.38 -3.04 -14.54
C HIS A 181 -16.01 -4.05 -15.49
N VAL A 182 -17.17 -3.70 -16.04
CA VAL A 182 -17.89 -4.51 -17.03
C VAL A 182 -18.16 -3.67 -18.27
N THR A 183 -17.71 -4.17 -19.42
CA THR A 183 -18.24 -3.75 -20.72
C THR A 183 -19.24 -4.79 -21.20
N GLN A 184 -20.51 -4.41 -21.31
CA GLN A 184 -21.57 -5.27 -21.83
C GLN A 184 -21.94 -4.86 -23.25
N TYR A 185 -21.84 -5.79 -24.19
CA TYR A 185 -22.18 -5.60 -25.60
C TYR A 185 -23.62 -6.04 -25.88
N GLN A 186 -24.39 -5.20 -26.58
CA GLN A 186 -25.76 -5.53 -27.02
C GLN A 186 -25.79 -6.78 -27.88
N LYS A 187 -26.94 -7.44 -27.86
CA LYS A 187 -27.24 -8.56 -28.75
C LYS A 187 -27.30 -8.06 -30.20
N PRO A 188 -26.52 -8.63 -31.14
CA PRO A 188 -26.68 -8.33 -32.55
C PRO A 188 -28.10 -8.65 -33.06
N ASP A 189 -28.64 -9.80 -32.66
CA ASP A 189 -30.05 -10.17 -32.81
C ASP A 189 -30.67 -10.47 -31.43
N PRO A 190 -31.49 -9.56 -30.86
CA PRO A 190 -32.11 -9.74 -29.55
C PRO A 190 -32.97 -11.01 -29.38
N SER A 191 -33.41 -11.62 -30.49
CA SER A 191 -34.29 -12.79 -30.46
C SER A 191 -33.55 -14.12 -30.32
N VAL A 192 -32.26 -14.17 -30.61
CA VAL A 192 -31.47 -15.41 -30.63
C VAL A 192 -30.12 -15.30 -29.92
N ASP A 193 -29.52 -14.11 -29.87
CA ASP A 193 -28.19 -13.93 -29.31
C ASP A 193 -28.22 -13.69 -27.79
N SER A 194 -27.16 -14.12 -27.12
CA SER A 194 -26.85 -13.73 -25.74
C SER A 194 -26.06 -12.42 -25.72
N TYR A 195 -26.11 -11.66 -24.62
CA TYR A 195 -25.13 -10.59 -24.40
C TYR A 195 -23.71 -11.15 -24.40
N SER A 196 -22.75 -10.29 -24.71
CA SER A 196 -21.33 -10.58 -24.46
C SER A 196 -20.78 -9.60 -23.44
N LEU A 197 -19.82 -10.05 -22.64
CA LEU A 197 -19.19 -9.28 -21.58
C LEU A 197 -17.67 -9.28 -21.74
N GLU A 198 -17.04 -8.17 -21.38
CA GLU A 198 -15.64 -8.12 -21.00
C GLU A 198 -15.59 -7.63 -19.55
N VAL A 199 -14.90 -8.36 -18.68
CA VAL A 199 -14.89 -8.07 -17.23
C VAL A 199 -13.45 -8.01 -16.74
N THR A 200 -13.13 -6.96 -15.98
CA THR A 200 -11.86 -6.80 -15.28
C THR A 200 -12.11 -6.54 -13.80
N ILE A 201 -11.36 -7.24 -12.93
CA ILE A 201 -11.38 -7.05 -11.48
C ILE A 201 -10.15 -6.26 -11.09
N TYR A 202 -10.38 -5.19 -10.35
CA TYR A 202 -9.36 -4.33 -9.76
C TYR A 202 -9.36 -4.51 -8.24
N ASP A 203 -8.17 -4.54 -7.65
CA ASP A 203 -8.03 -4.56 -6.21
C ASP A 203 -8.28 -3.19 -5.56
N ALA A 204 -8.13 -3.09 -4.24
CA ALA A 204 -8.34 -1.82 -3.52
C ALA A 204 -7.37 -0.70 -3.93
N ASN A 205 -6.29 -1.06 -4.64
CA ASN A 205 -5.29 -0.15 -5.17
C ASN A 205 -5.45 0.09 -6.68
N GLU A 206 -6.59 -0.28 -7.27
CA GLU A 206 -6.87 -0.14 -8.70
C GLU A 206 -5.92 -0.96 -9.61
N ASN A 207 -5.26 -1.99 -9.08
CA ASN A 207 -4.48 -2.91 -9.92
C ASN A 207 -5.41 -3.97 -10.52
N ALA A 208 -5.30 -4.21 -11.82
CA ALA A 208 -6.01 -5.31 -12.47
C ALA A 208 -5.48 -6.66 -11.97
N ILE A 209 -6.29 -7.38 -11.20
CA ILE A 209 -5.93 -8.66 -10.56
C ILE A 209 -6.63 -9.86 -11.19
N GLY A 210 -7.53 -9.64 -12.15
CA GLY A 210 -8.17 -10.69 -12.94
C GLY A 210 -9.02 -10.14 -14.07
N SER A 211 -9.26 -10.96 -15.09
CA SER A 211 -10.15 -10.61 -16.20
C SER A 211 -10.66 -11.83 -16.95
N THR A 212 -11.63 -11.63 -17.83
CA THR A 212 -12.06 -12.66 -18.80
C THR A 212 -11.04 -12.88 -19.93
N GLY A 213 -10.01 -12.03 -20.05
CA GLY A 213 -9.04 -12.05 -21.14
C GLY A 213 -9.61 -11.61 -22.50
N GLY A 214 -10.80 -11.00 -22.51
CA GLY A 214 -11.50 -10.51 -23.69
C GLY A 214 -13.01 -10.75 -23.63
N ILE A 215 -13.68 -10.58 -24.77
CA ILE A 215 -15.14 -10.69 -24.90
C ILE A 215 -15.58 -12.16 -24.77
N VAL A 216 -16.51 -12.43 -23.86
CA VAL A 216 -17.10 -13.76 -23.62
C VAL A 216 -18.62 -13.70 -23.70
N SER A 217 -19.25 -14.77 -24.22
CA SER A 217 -20.71 -14.90 -24.21
C SER A 217 -21.22 -15.06 -22.78
N SER A 218 -22.35 -14.41 -22.48
CA SER A 218 -23.06 -14.53 -21.20
C SER A 218 -24.35 -15.33 -21.32
N ALA A 219 -24.41 -16.28 -22.27
CA ALA A 219 -25.50 -17.26 -22.34
C ALA A 219 -25.62 -18.09 -21.05
N GLU A 220 -24.50 -18.26 -20.35
CA GLU A 220 -24.40 -18.83 -19.02
C GLU A 220 -23.65 -17.84 -18.10
N PRO A 221 -23.76 -17.98 -16.76
CA PRO A 221 -22.97 -17.18 -15.84
C PRO A 221 -21.47 -17.21 -16.16
N VAL A 222 -20.87 -16.03 -16.30
CA VAL A 222 -19.46 -15.84 -16.60
C VAL A 222 -18.65 -15.93 -15.31
N SER A 223 -17.70 -16.87 -15.26
CA SER A 223 -16.74 -16.99 -14.16
C SER A 223 -15.48 -16.19 -14.45
N VAL A 224 -15.14 -15.24 -13.58
CA VAL A 224 -13.95 -14.37 -13.70
C VAL A 224 -12.94 -14.78 -12.64
N TYR A 225 -11.81 -15.30 -13.09
CA TYR A 225 -10.70 -15.73 -12.22
C TYR A 225 -9.74 -14.57 -11.98
N SER A 226 -9.20 -14.49 -10.76
CA SER A 226 -8.27 -13.43 -10.33
C SER A 226 -7.31 -13.95 -9.26
N ALA A 227 -6.51 -13.05 -8.70
CA ALA A 227 -5.73 -13.31 -7.49
C ALA A 227 -6.59 -13.43 -6.20
N LEU A 228 -7.90 -13.19 -6.28
CA LEU A 228 -8.81 -13.31 -5.14
C LEU A 228 -9.04 -14.77 -4.73
N PRO A 229 -9.38 -15.05 -3.45
CA PRO A 229 -9.64 -16.42 -2.98
C PRO A 229 -10.86 -17.09 -3.59
N TRP A 230 -11.83 -16.32 -4.08
CA TRP A 230 -13.08 -16.80 -4.65
C TRP A 230 -13.25 -16.34 -6.10
N VAL A 231 -13.99 -17.10 -6.89
CA VAL A 231 -14.33 -16.74 -8.27
C VAL A 231 -15.48 -15.75 -8.26
N LEU A 232 -15.33 -14.63 -8.96
CA LEU A 232 -16.44 -13.71 -9.22
C LEU A 232 -17.32 -14.31 -10.33
N VAL A 233 -18.62 -14.38 -10.10
CA VAL A 233 -19.60 -14.83 -11.09
C VAL A 233 -20.45 -13.65 -11.55
N VAL A 234 -20.53 -13.45 -12.86
CA VAL A 234 -21.29 -12.35 -13.50
C VAL A 234 -22.38 -12.95 -14.38
N SER A 235 -23.62 -12.49 -14.22
CA SER A 235 -24.78 -12.96 -15.01
C SER A 235 -25.53 -11.79 -15.63
N THR A 236 -26.08 -11.99 -16.83
CA THR A 236 -26.93 -10.99 -17.50
C THR A 236 -28.38 -11.46 -17.55
N GLY A 237 -29.31 -10.52 -17.67
CA GLY A 237 -30.72 -10.84 -17.90
C GLY A 237 -31.06 -11.12 -19.36
N GLY A 238 -32.36 -11.18 -19.64
CA GLY A 238 -32.90 -11.47 -20.96
C GLY A 238 -33.08 -10.24 -21.86
N VAL A 239 -33.18 -9.04 -21.30
CA VAL A 239 -33.42 -7.78 -22.04
C VAL A 239 -32.48 -6.65 -21.60
N ASP A 240 -32.39 -5.58 -22.39
CA ASP A 240 -31.40 -4.49 -22.19
C ASP A 240 -31.58 -3.76 -20.85
N ASP A 241 -32.82 -3.70 -20.36
CA ASP A 241 -33.17 -3.08 -19.09
C ASP A 241 -32.88 -3.98 -17.87
N ASP A 242 -32.54 -5.26 -18.08
CA ASP A 242 -32.21 -6.14 -16.97
C ASP A 242 -30.83 -5.78 -16.41
N PRO A 243 -30.67 -5.84 -15.07
CA PRO A 243 -29.40 -5.55 -14.45
C PRO A 243 -28.38 -6.67 -14.71
N VAL A 244 -27.10 -6.32 -14.61
CA VAL A 244 -26.01 -7.29 -14.51
C VAL A 244 -25.91 -7.73 -13.05
N ALA A 245 -25.99 -9.03 -12.78
CA ALA A 245 -25.92 -9.59 -11.44
C ALA A 245 -24.52 -10.13 -11.15
N PHE A 246 -24.09 -9.99 -9.90
CA PHE A 246 -22.76 -10.36 -9.42
C PHE A 246 -22.86 -11.24 -8.18
N ALA A 247 -21.94 -12.21 -8.08
CA ALA A 247 -21.77 -13.03 -6.90
C ALA A 247 -20.28 -13.24 -6.60
N TYR A 248 -19.88 -12.98 -5.36
CA TYR A 248 -18.52 -13.20 -4.88
C TYR A 248 -18.56 -13.61 -3.40
N SER A 249 -18.06 -14.80 -3.07
CA SER A 249 -18.19 -15.40 -1.73
C SER A 249 -19.68 -15.45 -1.29
N ASP A 250 -20.05 -14.67 -0.28
CA ASP A 250 -21.35 -14.50 0.33
C ASP A 250 -22.03 -13.17 -0.07
N GLN A 251 -21.37 -12.36 -0.90
CA GLN A 251 -21.89 -11.12 -1.44
C GLN A 251 -22.67 -11.38 -2.72
N LEU A 252 -23.88 -10.81 -2.81
CA LEU A 252 -24.75 -10.84 -3.97
C LEU A 252 -25.27 -9.42 -4.23
N TRP A 253 -25.08 -8.91 -5.43
CA TRP A 253 -25.56 -7.59 -5.81
C TRP A 253 -25.83 -7.53 -7.32
N ASP A 254 -26.36 -6.40 -7.78
CA ASP A 254 -26.61 -6.15 -9.19
C ASP A 254 -26.21 -4.73 -9.57
N SER A 255 -26.21 -4.44 -10.87
CA SER A 255 -25.80 -3.16 -11.43
C SER A 255 -26.65 -1.95 -11.01
N ASN A 256 -27.77 -2.16 -10.32
CA ASN A 256 -28.60 -1.10 -9.74
C ASN A 256 -28.33 -0.89 -8.24
N ASN A 257 -27.51 -1.72 -7.61
CA ASN A 257 -27.25 -1.67 -6.17
C ASN A 257 -26.30 -0.52 -5.79
N GLN A 258 -26.85 0.54 -5.19
CA GLN A 258 -26.06 1.69 -4.76
C GLN A 258 -25.19 1.44 -3.52
N GLU A 259 -25.45 0.41 -2.72
CA GLU A 259 -24.57 0.02 -1.59
C GLU A 259 -23.23 -0.52 -2.11
N HIS A 260 -23.25 -1.13 -3.29
CA HIS A 260 -22.07 -1.58 -4.03
C HIS A 260 -21.54 -0.52 -4.99
N GLN A 261 -21.95 0.74 -4.83
CA GLN A 261 -21.52 1.89 -5.65
C GLN A 261 -21.66 1.62 -7.16
N SER A 262 -22.66 0.83 -7.56
CA SER A 262 -22.81 0.43 -8.95
C SER A 262 -23.22 1.64 -9.80
N ASN A 263 -22.46 1.86 -10.88
CA ASN A 263 -22.70 2.94 -11.84
C ASN A 263 -22.60 2.39 -13.26
N PHE A 264 -23.74 2.05 -13.85
CA PHE A 264 -23.82 1.58 -15.23
C PHE A 264 -24.35 2.68 -16.15
N GLY A 265 -23.67 2.88 -17.27
CA GLY A 265 -24.10 3.76 -18.33
C GLY A 265 -25.28 3.20 -19.14
N ALA A 266 -25.88 4.07 -19.94
CA ALA A 266 -26.76 3.62 -21.02
C ALA A 266 -25.94 2.96 -22.14
N TYR A 267 -26.61 2.17 -22.98
CA TYR A 267 -25.99 1.70 -24.21
C TYR A 267 -25.66 2.87 -25.14
N ASP A 268 -24.38 2.97 -25.50
CA ASP A 268 -23.87 3.86 -26.52
C ASP A 268 -23.15 3.01 -27.57
N SER A 269 -23.55 3.16 -28.83
CA SER A 269 -22.86 2.52 -29.96
C SER A 269 -22.71 0.99 -29.89
N GLY A 270 -23.64 0.32 -29.20
CA GLY A 270 -23.70 -1.15 -29.12
C GLY A 270 -23.10 -1.74 -27.84
N ASN A 271 -22.57 -0.94 -26.93
CA ASN A 271 -22.11 -1.42 -25.61
C ASN A 271 -22.48 -0.42 -24.50
N ARG A 272 -22.47 -0.89 -23.26
CA ARG A 272 -22.51 -0.04 -22.07
C ARG A 272 -21.39 -0.46 -21.13
N ASP A 273 -20.83 0.50 -20.43
CA ASP A 273 -19.81 0.28 -19.42
C ASP A 273 -20.41 0.50 -18.04
N GLY A 274 -19.87 -0.21 -17.06
CA GLY A 274 -20.28 -0.01 -15.68
C GLY A 274 -19.26 -0.52 -14.69
N ASP A 275 -19.17 0.19 -13.58
CA ASP A 275 -18.29 -0.12 -12.47
C ASP A 275 -19.12 -0.46 -11.24
N THR A 276 -18.63 -1.42 -10.46
CA THR A 276 -19.25 -1.76 -9.17
C THR A 276 -18.19 -2.16 -8.16
N ALA A 277 -18.37 -1.71 -6.93
CA ALA A 277 -17.50 -2.01 -5.80
C ALA A 277 -17.97 -3.28 -5.06
N PHE A 278 -17.03 -4.00 -4.46
CA PHE A 278 -17.33 -5.11 -3.55
C PHE A 278 -16.19 -5.28 -2.54
N ALA A 279 -16.49 -5.91 -1.40
CA ALA A 279 -15.46 -6.19 -0.41
C ALA A 279 -14.59 -7.37 -0.86
N CYS A 280 -13.28 -7.16 -0.83
CA CYS A 280 -12.25 -8.17 -1.01
C CYS A 280 -11.15 -7.95 0.05
#